data_AF-A0A533WRA5-F1
#
_entry.id   AF-A0A533WRA5-F1
#
_cell.length_a   1.000
_cell.length_b   1.000
_cell.length_c   1.000
_cell.angle_alpha   90.00
_cell.angle_beta   90.00
_cell.angle_gamma   90.00
#
_symmetry.space_group_name_H-M   'P 1'
#
loop_
_entity.id
_entity.type
_entity.pdbx_description
1 polymer ?
#
loop_
_entity_poly.entity_id
_entity_poly.type
_entity_poly.pdbx_seq_one_letter_code
_entity_poly.pdbx_strand_id
1 'polypeptide(L)'
;LDHYPQTAGAHFASRLAVSEYLDKRKTQAAAMVLREIRPEYAVPVGVWQVREGVRMALKEKPVLVSNFQEGLDMACKGLSIDKKEWLSRSKLQRARNQKSMSEFF
;
A
#
# COMPACT_ATOMS: atom_id res chain seq x y z
N LEU A 1 -2.20 7.60 25.29
CA LEU A 1 -2.16 7.89 23.84
C LEU A 1 -2.19 6.56 23.10
N ASP A 2 -3.39 6.06 22.79
CA ASP A 2 -3.62 4.87 21.97
C ASP A 2 -3.37 5.24 20.50
N HIS A 3 -2.11 5.07 20.05
CA HIS A 3 -1.54 5.90 18.98
C HIS A 3 -1.87 5.42 17.56
N TYR A 4 -2.60 6.26 16.82
CA TYR A 4 -2.85 6.20 15.38
C TYR A 4 -1.65 6.76 14.58
N PRO A 5 -1.23 6.14 13.45
CA PRO A 5 -0.58 4.84 13.35
C PRO A 5 0.94 4.88 13.67
N GLN A 6 1.54 3.72 13.97
CA GLN A 6 2.99 3.53 14.20
C GLN A 6 3.91 4.03 13.05
N THR A 7 3.35 4.38 11.89
CA THR A 7 4.07 4.85 10.69
C THR A 7 3.45 6.15 10.13
N ALA A 8 3.00 7.06 11.01
CA ALA A 8 2.19 8.24 10.66
C ALA A 8 2.68 9.00 9.41
N GLY A 9 3.96 9.37 9.37
CA GLY A 9 4.50 10.18 8.27
C GLY A 9 4.55 9.46 6.92
N ALA A 10 4.98 8.19 6.91
CA ALA A 10 5.04 7.41 5.68
C ALA A 10 3.62 7.09 5.14
N HIS A 11 2.66 6.85 6.03
CA HIS A 11 1.27 6.60 5.64
C HIS A 11 0.68 7.81 4.89
N PHE A 12 0.80 9.01 5.46
CA PHE A 12 0.27 10.22 4.81
C PHE A 12 1.02 10.58 3.53
N ALA A 13 2.35 10.37 3.49
CA ALA A 13 3.17 10.55 2.30
C ALA A 13 2.71 9.65 1.14
N SER A 14 2.53 8.35 1.40
CA SER A 14 2.00 7.41 0.41
C SER A 14 0.57 7.76 -0.01
N ARG A 15 -0.29 8.10 0.95
CA ARG A 15 -1.70 8.43 0.69
C ARG A 15 -1.82 9.63 -0.24
N LEU A 16 -1.04 10.69 0.00
CA LEU A 16 -1.03 11.87 -0.85
C LEU A 16 -0.66 11.51 -2.30
N ALA A 17 0.45 10.78 -2.50
CA ALA A 17 0.91 10.38 -3.83
C ALA A 17 -0.12 9.52 -4.59
N VAL A 18 -0.76 8.57 -3.90
CA VAL A 18 -1.83 7.75 -4.48
C VAL A 18 -3.05 8.60 -4.82
N SER A 19 -3.48 9.48 -3.92
CA SER A 19 -4.66 10.34 -4.13
C SER A 19 -4.46 11.29 -5.31
N GLU A 20 -3.29 11.89 -5.47
CA GLU A 20 -2.94 12.73 -6.62
C GLU A 20 -3.10 11.97 -7.95
N TYR A 21 -2.62 10.72 -7.99
CA TYR A 21 -2.72 9.87 -9.17
C TYR A 21 -4.17 9.49 -9.50
N LEU A 22 -4.95 9.11 -8.49
CA LEU A 22 -6.36 8.74 -8.66
C LEU A 22 -7.23 9.95 -9.06
N ASP A 23 -7.00 11.12 -8.47
CA ASP A 23 -7.71 12.35 -8.84
C ASP A 23 -7.42 12.76 -10.30
N LYS A 24 -6.15 12.68 -10.73
CA LYS A 24 -5.78 12.96 -12.13
C LYS A 24 -6.49 12.03 -13.11
N ARG A 25 -6.73 10.78 -12.73
CA ARG A 25 -7.45 9.77 -13.54
C ARG A 25 -8.96 9.80 -13.36
N LYS A 26 -9.46 10.59 -12.40
CA LYS A 26 -10.88 10.64 -12.01
C LYS A 26 -11.44 9.25 -11.67
N THR A 27 -10.65 8.46 -10.94
CA THR A 27 -11.01 7.11 -10.51
C THR A 27 -11.00 7.00 -8.99
N GLN A 28 -11.90 6.17 -8.45
CA GLN A 28 -11.90 5.79 -7.04
C GLN A 28 -11.39 4.35 -6.91
N ALA A 29 -10.41 4.14 -6.02
CA ALA A 29 -9.85 2.82 -5.78
C ALA A 29 -9.30 2.70 -4.35
N ALA A 30 -9.24 1.46 -3.85
CA ALA A 30 -8.43 1.14 -2.69
C ALA A 30 -6.98 0.90 -3.13
N ALA A 31 -6.02 1.33 -2.32
CA ALA A 31 -4.60 1.15 -2.62
C ALA A 31 -3.86 0.53 -1.43
N MET A 32 -2.95 -0.40 -1.73
CA MET A 32 -2.07 -1.03 -0.77
C MET A 32 -0.63 -0.71 -1.16
N VAL A 33 0.12 -0.07 -0.26
CA VAL A 33 1.54 0.27 -0.48
C VAL A 33 2.37 -0.58 0.48
N LEU A 34 3.19 -1.46 -0.09
CA LEU A 34 4.11 -2.30 0.66
C LEU A 34 5.49 -1.64 0.64
N ARG A 35 6.07 -1.42 1.82
CA ARG A 35 7.40 -0.86 1.97
C ARG A 35 8.13 -1.58 3.10
N GLU A 36 9.22 -2.22 2.76
CA GLU A 36 10.14 -2.84 3.70
C GLU A 36 11.38 -1.96 3.87
N ILE A 37 11.85 -1.82 5.11
CA ILE A 37 13.13 -1.17 5.42
C ILE A 37 14.06 -2.29 5.87
N ARG A 38 15.16 -2.48 5.14
CA ARG A 38 16.15 -3.50 5.43
C ARG A 38 17.32 -2.92 6.24
N PRO A 39 18.08 -3.72 7.01
CA PRO A 39 19.17 -3.23 7.86
C PRO A 39 20.25 -2.44 7.11
N GLU A 40 20.42 -2.68 5.81
CA GLU A 40 21.39 -1.99 4.94
C GLU A 40 20.99 -0.54 4.66
N TYR A 41 19.78 -0.12 5.04
CA TYR A 41 19.28 1.23 4.89
C TYR A 41 19.90 2.16 5.96
N ALA A 42 21.11 2.65 5.69
CA ALA A 42 21.94 3.36 6.65
C ALA A 42 21.52 4.82 6.96
N VAL A 43 20.73 5.49 6.10
CA VAL A 43 20.45 6.94 6.25
C VAL A 43 18.95 7.25 6.11
N PRO A 44 18.26 7.64 7.20
CA PRO A 44 16.86 8.04 7.14
C PRO A 44 16.70 9.47 6.61
N VAL A 45 16.33 9.63 5.33
CA VAL A 45 16.06 10.94 4.70
C VAL A 45 14.61 11.43 4.87
N GLY A 46 13.90 10.90 5.87
CA GLY A 46 12.51 11.25 6.16
C GLY A 46 11.48 10.69 5.17
N VAL A 47 10.27 11.25 5.21
CA VAL A 47 9.09 10.72 4.50
C VAL A 47 9.01 11.16 3.03
N TRP A 48 9.84 12.12 2.61
CA TRP A 48 9.92 12.59 1.22
C TRP A 48 10.17 11.42 0.25
N GLN A 49 11.09 10.52 0.59
CA GLN A 49 11.38 9.33 -0.23
C GLN A 49 10.15 8.45 -0.48
N VAL A 50 9.30 8.31 0.53
CA VAL A 50 8.07 7.52 0.39
C VAL A 50 7.14 8.21 -0.60
N ARG A 51 6.93 9.52 -0.44
CA ARG A 51 6.07 10.30 -1.34
C ARG A 51 6.57 10.23 -2.79
N GLU A 52 7.85 10.50 -3.00
CA GLU A 52 8.39 10.58 -4.36
C GLU A 52 8.55 9.19 -4.99
N GLY A 53 8.95 8.18 -4.21
CA GLY A 53 9.01 6.79 -4.68
C GLY A 53 7.65 6.28 -5.14
N VAL A 54 6.58 6.56 -4.40
CA VAL A 54 5.21 6.17 -4.81
C VAL A 54 4.78 6.93 -6.07
N ARG A 55 5.07 8.23 -6.19
CA ARG A 55 4.78 9.00 -7.43
C ARG A 55 5.51 8.45 -8.64
N MET A 56 6.79 8.10 -8.48
CA MET A 56 7.58 7.52 -9.56
C MET A 56 7.03 6.16 -9.98
N ALA A 57 6.72 5.27 -9.02
CA ALA A 57 6.11 3.98 -9.30
C ALA A 57 4.76 4.10 -10.04
N LEU A 58 3.94 5.09 -9.71
CA LEU A 58 2.65 5.33 -10.36
C LEU A 58 2.75 5.99 -11.76
N LYS A 59 3.92 6.54 -12.12
CA LYS A 59 4.20 7.04 -13.48
C LYS A 59 4.64 5.92 -14.42
N GLU A 60 5.20 4.84 -13.88
CA GLU A 60 5.65 3.69 -14.68
C GLU A 60 4.47 2.89 -15.25
N LYS A 61 4.78 2.03 -16.23
CA LYS A 61 3.78 1.14 -16.82
C LYS A 61 3.38 0.07 -15.78
N PRO A 62 2.11 0.00 -15.36
CA PRO A 62 1.70 -0.96 -14.36
C PRO A 62 1.73 -2.38 -14.94
N VAL A 63 1.99 -3.35 -14.07
CA VAL A 63 1.74 -4.76 -14.37
C VAL A 63 0.28 -5.07 -14.08
N LEU A 64 -0.45 -5.54 -15.09
CA LEU A 64 -1.83 -5.97 -14.95
C LEU A 64 -1.84 -7.43 -14.49
N VAL A 65 -2.64 -7.70 -13.47
CA VAL A 65 -2.82 -9.03 -12.88
C VAL A 65 -4.30 -9.40 -12.90
N SER A 66 -4.58 -10.70 -12.95
CA SER A 66 -5.94 -11.21 -13.14
C SER A 66 -6.75 -11.14 -11.86
N ASN A 67 -6.09 -11.21 -10.70
CA ASN A 67 -6.73 -11.17 -9.39
C ASN A 67 -5.80 -10.62 -8.31
N PHE A 68 -6.38 -10.30 -7.15
CA PHE A 68 -5.65 -9.74 -6.01
C PHE A 68 -4.55 -10.67 -5.47
N GLN A 69 -4.80 -11.98 -5.45
CA GLN A 69 -3.85 -12.94 -4.90
C GLN A 69 -2.57 -12.95 -5.74
N GLU A 70 -2.71 -13.00 -7.07
CA GLU A 70 -1.61 -12.89 -8.04
C GLU A 70 -0.85 -11.57 -7.89
N GLY A 71 -1.56 -10.44 -7.79
CA GLY A 71 -0.93 -9.14 -7.55
C GLY A 71 -0.13 -9.07 -6.26
N LEU A 72 -0.66 -9.67 -5.19
CA LEU A 72 0.02 -9.71 -3.90
C LEU A 72 1.24 -10.65 -3.93
N ASP A 73 1.13 -11.81 -4.58
CA ASP A 73 2.27 -12.73 -4.74
C ASP A 73 3.40 -12.06 -5.55
N MET A 74 3.04 -11.32 -6.59
CA MET A 74 4.00 -10.54 -7.38
C MET A 74 4.64 -9.42 -6.57
N ALA A 75 3.85 -8.65 -5.82
CA ALA A 75 4.35 -7.53 -5.01
C ALA A 75 5.25 -7.99 -3.85
N CYS A 76 4.98 -9.16 -3.26
CA CYS A 76 5.77 -9.72 -2.16
C CYS A 76 7.03 -10.46 -2.64
N LYS A 77 7.19 -10.78 -3.92
CA LYS A 77 8.32 -11.59 -4.43
C LYS A 77 9.70 -11.00 -4.11
N GLY A 78 9.82 -9.66 -4.03
CA GLY A 78 11.07 -8.96 -3.69
C GLY A 78 11.20 -8.55 -2.22
N LEU A 79 10.22 -8.90 -1.39
CA LEU A 79 10.20 -8.57 0.03
C LEU A 79 10.71 -9.76 0.84
N SER A 80 11.38 -9.50 1.97
CA SER A 80 11.81 -10.57 2.89
C SER A 80 10.78 -10.89 3.96
N ILE A 81 9.86 -9.96 4.25
CA ILE A 81 8.72 -10.20 5.14
C ILE A 81 7.67 -11.05 4.42
N ASP A 82 7.20 -12.10 5.10
CA ASP A 82 6.19 -13.03 4.58
C ASP A 82 4.87 -12.31 4.27
N LYS A 83 4.25 -12.72 3.15
CA LYS A 83 2.96 -12.21 2.69
C LYS A 83 1.86 -12.28 3.76
N LYS A 84 1.80 -13.36 4.55
CA LYS A 84 0.81 -13.54 5.62
C LYS A 84 0.99 -12.49 6.71
N GLU A 85 2.22 -12.05 6.97
CA GLU A 85 2.48 -10.99 7.94
C GLU A 85 1.99 -9.63 7.43
N TRP A 86 2.21 -9.32 6.16
CA TRP A 86 1.61 -8.13 5.54
C TRP A 86 0.09 -8.13 5.61
N LEU A 87 -0.53 -9.27 5.32
CA LEU A 87 -1.98 -9.42 5.34
C LEU A 87 -2.60 -9.36 6.73
N SER A 88 -1.96 -9.95 7.74
CA SER A 88 -2.48 -9.97 9.11
C SER A 88 -2.61 -8.58 9.72
N ARG A 89 -1.76 -7.64 9.29
CA ARG A 89 -1.77 -6.23 9.71
C ARG A 89 -2.56 -5.31 8.76
N SER A 90 -3.00 -5.81 7.61
CA SER A 90 -3.65 -5.00 6.57
C SER A 90 -5.12 -4.72 6.90
N LYS A 91 -5.42 -3.44 7.18
CA LYS A 91 -6.81 -2.97 7.31
C LYS A 91 -7.59 -3.13 6.00
N LEU A 92 -6.91 -3.03 4.86
CA LEU A 92 -7.54 -3.22 3.54
C LEU A 92 -7.97 -4.67 3.35
N GLN A 93 -7.13 -5.64 3.75
CA GLN A 93 -7.52 -7.05 3.70
C GLN A 93 -8.73 -7.34 4.57
N ARG A 94 -8.78 -6.76 5.78
CA ARG A 94 -9.94 -6.88 6.66
C ARG A 94 -11.21 -6.29 6.04
N ALA A 95 -11.10 -5.09 5.46
CA ALA A 95 -12.23 -4.44 4.78
C ALA A 95 -12.70 -5.24 3.56
N ARG A 96 -11.78 -5.89 2.83
CA ARG A 96 -12.12 -6.74 1.69
C ARG A 96 -12.89 -8.00 2.08
N ASN A 97 -12.62 -8.56 3.26
CA ASN A 97 -13.32 -9.73 3.78
C ASN A 97 -14.65 -9.37 4.46
N GLN A 98 -14.96 -8.08 4.61
CA GLN A 98 -16.22 -7.63 5.17
C GLN A 98 -17.34 -7.90 4.17
N LYS A 99 -18.40 -8.58 4.63
CA LYS A 99 -19.60 -8.83 3.80
C LYS A 99 -20.22 -7.51 3.35
N SER A 100 -20.70 -7.50 2.11
CA SER A 100 -21.44 -6.35 1.58
C SER A 100 -22.79 -6.21 2.31
N MET A 101 -23.32 -4.99 2.42
CA MET A 101 -24.67 -4.79 2.97
C MET A 101 -25.75 -5.52 2.16
N SER A 102 -25.52 -5.70 0.86
CA SER A 102 -26.38 -6.46 -0.04
C SER A 102 -26.44 -7.97 0.28
N GLU A 103 -25.47 -8.52 1.01
CA GLU A 103 -25.51 -9.92 1.47
C GLU A 103 -26.27 -10.10 2.79
N PHE A 104 -26.68 -9.00 3.43
CA PHE A 104 -27.37 -9.04 4.71
C PHE A 104 -28.90 -9.15 4.57
N PHE A 105 -29.45 -8.70 3.43
CA PHE A 105 -30.86 -8.82 3.07
C PHE A 105 -31.06 -10.00 2.12
#